data_AF-Q1MRN5-F1
#
_entry.id   AF-Q1MRN5-F1
#
_cell.length_a   1.000
_cell.length_b   1.000
_cell.length_c   1.000
_cell.angle_alpha   90.00
_cell.angle_beta   90.00
_cell.angle_gamma   90.00
#
_symmetry.space_group_name_H-M   'P 1'
#
loop_
_entity.id
_entity.type
_entity.pdbx_description
1 polymer ?
#
loop_
_entity_poly.entity_id
_entity_poly.type
_entity_poly.pdbx_seq_one_letter_code
_entity_poly.pdbx_strand_id
1 'polypeptide(L)'
;MIFRIIVIFLCSIMSFTFLSNGYVLSKPTEQCVSSYQPGMLKDLMVFPQSLKVYSDLLGEVTLISGKKLEEKYNFFKKRFFQPWDSTEPIFPVHDAYIIFSYPNTKSHATWWAENLLPWTEKNWKAVEKNAARSTYPSCNYKGIITERTAVRAAPTVSPFFRNPSLAGEGFPFDYLMEANIHLGTPVVVTHISEDEAWVFIETPFVSGWVRDNVVAKVNSDIIKQFLSLPQASIIYDGVLLKDASGVHGGAGFLGTVLPMVKLTGDTAMLLVPVRDQYGNAHIITAETPKHNVLPMPQVLTPKLLASIGESLIGQPYGWGGLFGRRDCSEMISDLFIPFGVWLPRNSQQQVHERHFINLEHVSKEKFYSVMKTQAIPFVTLIGFQGHVGLYLGMYNDTPVMLHDLWGVHTIDNGHKGRYILGRVIISSLDLGNELCNLNKDETLFSRLEGISILN
;
A
#
# COMPACT_ATOMS: atom_id res chain seq x y z
N MET A 1 -50.30 43.48 -76.12
CA MET A 1 -50.07 42.38 -75.18
C MET A 1 -48.68 42.56 -74.59
N ILE A 2 -48.54 42.35 -73.28
CA ILE A 2 -47.31 42.36 -72.46
C ILE A 2 -46.98 43.72 -71.79
N PHE A 3 -46.96 43.66 -70.45
CA PHE A 3 -46.97 44.73 -69.46
C PHE A 3 -45.56 45.18 -69.05
N ARG A 4 -45.47 46.45 -68.65
CA ARG A 4 -44.34 47.14 -68.00
C ARG A 4 -44.06 46.59 -66.59
N ILE A 5 -42.87 46.86 -66.03
CA ILE A 5 -42.69 47.71 -64.83
C ILE A 5 -41.19 47.96 -64.52
N ILE A 6 -40.96 49.18 -64.07
CA ILE A 6 -39.71 49.90 -63.74
C ILE A 6 -39.43 49.76 -62.23
N VAL A 7 -38.17 49.65 -61.84
CA VAL A 7 -37.71 49.60 -60.44
C VAL A 7 -37.22 50.98 -60.00
N ILE A 8 -37.75 51.50 -58.88
CA ILE A 8 -37.21 52.67 -58.15
C ILE A 8 -37.27 52.39 -56.64
N PHE A 9 -36.19 52.83 -55.98
CA PHE A 9 -35.85 52.87 -54.54
C PHE A 9 -36.86 53.57 -53.61
N LEU A 10 -36.93 53.17 -52.32
CA LEU A 10 -36.67 54.03 -51.13
C LEU A 10 -36.95 53.35 -49.76
N CYS A 11 -36.18 53.77 -48.75
CA CYS A 11 -36.12 53.36 -47.34
C CYS A 11 -37.42 53.52 -46.50
N SER A 12 -37.52 52.79 -45.37
CA SER A 12 -38.27 53.23 -44.18
C SER A 12 -37.86 52.50 -42.89
N ILE A 13 -37.97 53.22 -41.77
CA ILE A 13 -37.61 52.94 -40.36
C ILE A 13 -38.85 52.48 -39.58
N MET A 14 -38.74 51.58 -38.57
CA MET A 14 -39.60 51.44 -37.35
C MET A 14 -38.99 50.33 -36.46
N SER A 15 -39.08 50.20 -35.12
CA SER A 15 -39.42 51.02 -33.94
C SER A 15 -39.06 50.17 -32.70
N PHE A 16 -38.68 50.80 -31.58
CA PHE A 16 -38.26 50.15 -30.32
C PHE A 16 -39.42 49.65 -29.44
N THR A 17 -39.24 48.49 -28.78
CA THR A 17 -39.94 48.11 -27.54
C THR A 17 -38.94 47.54 -26.53
N PHE A 18 -38.88 48.14 -25.34
CA PHE A 18 -38.11 47.67 -24.19
C PHE A 18 -38.95 46.68 -23.38
N LEU A 19 -38.44 45.48 -23.16
CA LEU A 19 -38.91 44.55 -22.13
C LEU A 19 -37.73 44.21 -21.22
N SER A 20 -37.88 44.57 -19.94
CA SER A 20 -36.96 44.27 -18.85
C SER A 20 -37.02 42.78 -18.52
N ASN A 21 -35.96 42.04 -18.81
CA ASN A 21 -35.76 40.70 -18.25
C ASN A 21 -34.72 40.77 -17.14
N GLY A 22 -35.17 40.50 -15.91
CA GLY A 22 -34.30 40.30 -14.76
C GLY A 22 -33.40 39.07 -14.98
N TYR A 23 -32.10 39.27 -14.87
CA TYR A 23 -31.15 38.16 -14.79
C TYR A 23 -31.27 37.53 -13.41
N VAL A 24 -32.00 36.43 -13.32
CA VAL A 24 -31.82 35.46 -12.24
C VAL A 24 -30.48 34.78 -12.50
N LEU A 25 -29.48 35.05 -11.67
CA LEU A 25 -28.26 34.24 -11.59
C LEU A 25 -28.66 32.82 -11.16
N SER A 26 -28.87 31.94 -12.13
CA SER A 26 -28.97 30.51 -11.87
C SER A 26 -27.66 30.05 -11.26
N LYS A 27 -27.72 29.46 -10.05
CA LYS A 27 -26.61 28.66 -9.51
C LYS A 27 -26.15 27.70 -10.62
N PRO A 28 -24.84 27.53 -10.86
CA PRO A 28 -24.40 26.49 -11.77
C PRO A 28 -24.94 25.16 -11.22
N THR A 29 -25.85 24.55 -11.96
CA THR A 29 -26.17 23.14 -11.75
C THR A 29 -24.85 22.41 -11.95
N GLU A 30 -24.28 21.84 -10.88
CA GLU A 30 -23.14 20.92 -11.00
C GLU A 30 -23.59 19.75 -11.85
N GLN A 31 -23.39 19.88 -13.15
CA GLN A 31 -23.65 18.85 -14.11
C GLN A 31 -22.57 17.80 -13.86
N CYS A 32 -22.99 16.63 -13.36
CA CYS A 32 -22.08 15.52 -13.18
C CYS A 32 -21.42 15.18 -14.53
N VAL A 33 -20.19 14.67 -14.48
CA VAL A 33 -19.39 14.38 -15.65
C VAL A 33 -19.54 12.90 -15.99
N SER A 34 -19.88 12.59 -17.25
CA SER A 34 -20.05 11.23 -17.76
C SER A 34 -18.77 10.63 -18.35
N SER A 35 -17.75 11.45 -18.66
CA SER A 35 -16.49 10.96 -19.21
C SER A 35 -15.30 11.79 -18.74
N TYR A 36 -14.39 11.17 -17.97
CA TYR A 36 -13.06 11.70 -17.71
C TYR A 36 -12.01 10.91 -18.51
N GLN A 37 -10.82 11.49 -18.72
CA GLN A 37 -9.65 10.71 -19.11
C GLN A 37 -9.46 9.54 -18.13
N PRO A 38 -9.15 8.32 -18.58
CA PRO A 38 -9.00 7.16 -17.71
C PRO A 38 -8.07 7.44 -16.52
N GLY A 39 -8.54 7.15 -15.32
CA GLY A 39 -7.77 7.32 -14.08
C GLY A 39 -7.63 8.75 -13.57
N MET A 40 -8.39 9.71 -14.12
CA MET A 40 -8.33 11.10 -13.69
C MET A 40 -9.64 11.54 -13.03
N LEU A 41 -9.53 12.22 -11.89
CA LEU A 41 -10.63 12.82 -11.13
C LEU A 41 -10.24 14.25 -10.75
N LYS A 42 -11.23 15.09 -10.45
CA LYS A 42 -11.10 16.52 -10.12
C LYS A 42 -10.11 16.76 -8.99
N ASP A 43 -10.13 15.92 -7.96
CA ASP A 43 -9.21 16.02 -6.82
C ASP A 43 -7.74 16.02 -7.25
N LEU A 44 -7.37 15.27 -8.29
CA LEU A 44 -5.99 15.21 -8.79
C LEU A 44 -5.54 16.50 -9.47
N MET A 45 -6.49 17.36 -9.85
CA MET A 45 -6.24 18.68 -10.43
C MET A 45 -6.32 19.80 -9.38
N VAL A 46 -7.10 19.58 -8.32
CA VAL A 46 -7.33 20.56 -7.25
C VAL A 46 -6.28 20.46 -6.15
N PHE A 47 -5.90 19.25 -5.78
CA PHE A 47 -4.92 18.96 -4.74
C PHE A 47 -3.56 18.69 -5.36
N PRO A 48 -2.52 19.47 -5.04
CA PRO A 48 -1.18 19.24 -5.55
C PRO A 48 -0.69 17.82 -5.25
N GLN A 49 -0.30 17.07 -6.27
CA GLN A 49 0.24 15.72 -6.12
C GLN A 49 1.72 15.77 -5.70
N SER A 50 2.00 16.44 -4.59
CA SER A 50 3.33 16.60 -4.01
C SER A 50 3.22 16.75 -2.50
N LEU A 51 3.88 15.85 -1.75
CA LEU A 51 3.86 15.87 -0.29
C LEU A 51 4.55 17.11 0.26
N LYS A 52 5.53 17.65 -0.47
CA LYS A 52 6.28 18.85 -0.09
C LYS A 52 5.37 20.06 0.15
N VAL A 53 4.35 20.24 -0.71
CA VAL A 53 3.37 21.33 -0.54
C VAL A 53 2.73 21.28 0.84
N TYR A 54 2.29 20.10 1.28
CA TYR A 54 1.63 19.94 2.57
C TYR A 54 2.60 20.03 3.74
N SER A 55 3.82 19.49 3.61
CA SER A 55 4.83 19.61 4.67
C SER A 55 5.30 21.06 4.85
N ASP A 56 5.39 21.84 3.78
CA ASP A 56 5.87 23.23 3.84
C ASP A 56 4.84 24.15 4.52
N LEU A 57 3.54 23.87 4.37
CA LEU A 57 2.47 24.58 5.08
C LEU A 57 2.57 24.44 6.62
N LEU A 58 3.24 23.40 7.11
CA LEU A 58 3.41 23.15 8.54
C LEU A 58 4.65 23.85 9.13
N GLY A 59 5.58 24.30 8.29
CA GLY A 59 6.85 24.86 8.73
C GLY A 59 7.80 23.83 9.35
N GLU A 60 8.65 24.26 10.28
CA GLU A 60 9.58 23.38 10.99
C GLU A 60 8.89 22.74 12.20
N VAL A 61 8.42 21.50 12.03
CA VAL A 61 7.74 20.72 13.06
C VAL A 61 8.45 19.40 13.27
N THR A 62 8.66 19.05 14.54
CA THR A 62 9.09 17.71 14.95
C THR A 62 7.90 16.95 15.50
N LEU A 63 7.61 15.78 14.93
CA LEU A 63 6.44 14.97 15.29
C LEU A 63 6.81 13.88 16.31
N ILE A 64 7.88 13.13 16.05
CA ILE A 64 8.36 12.06 16.95
C ILE A 64 9.88 12.18 17.12
N SER A 65 10.34 12.37 18.36
CA SER A 65 11.75 12.56 18.70
C SER A 65 12.04 12.11 20.15
N GLY A 66 13.32 12.18 20.55
CA GLY A 66 13.76 11.92 21.92
C GLY A 66 13.33 10.55 22.45
N LYS A 67 12.85 10.51 23.69
CA LYS A 67 12.43 9.28 24.37
C LYS A 67 11.35 8.51 23.61
N LYS A 68 10.39 9.23 23.01
CA LYS A 68 9.29 8.61 22.27
C LYS A 68 9.76 7.88 21.01
N LEU A 69 10.75 8.46 20.31
CA LEU A 69 11.39 7.83 19.16
C LEU A 69 12.13 6.56 19.57
N GLU A 70 12.86 6.61 20.69
CA GLU A 70 13.58 5.46 21.23
C GLU A 70 12.63 4.32 21.63
N GLU A 71 11.52 4.63 22.31
CA GLU A 71 10.50 3.65 22.68
C GLU A 71 9.90 2.95 21.44
N LYS A 72 9.53 3.72 20.41
CA LYS A 72 9.00 3.17 19.16
C LYS A 72 10.04 2.31 18.44
N TYR A 73 11.28 2.77 18.35
CA TYR A 73 12.34 2.01 17.68
C TYR A 73 12.71 0.73 18.43
N ASN A 74 12.70 0.75 19.77
CA ASN A 74 12.88 -0.47 20.56
C ASN A 74 11.74 -1.47 20.34
N PHE A 75 10.49 -0.99 20.24
CA PHE A 75 9.36 -1.84 19.86
C PHE A 75 9.52 -2.38 18.43
N PHE A 76 9.94 -1.54 17.47
CA PHE A 76 10.24 -1.95 16.11
C PHE A 76 11.28 -3.08 16.06
N LYS A 77 12.45 -2.90 16.70
CA LYS A 77 13.51 -3.93 16.73
C LYS A 77 13.01 -5.23 17.36
N LYS A 78 12.28 -5.13 18.48
CA LYS A 78 11.71 -6.30 19.16
C LYS A 78 10.79 -7.10 18.23
N ARG A 79 9.95 -6.42 17.45
CA ARG A 79 9.10 -7.08 16.45
C ARG A 79 9.95 -7.61 15.30
N PHE A 80 10.71 -6.76 14.63
CA PHE A 80 11.48 -7.11 13.42
C PHE A 80 12.38 -8.35 13.61
N PHE A 81 13.05 -8.49 14.75
CA PHE A 81 13.93 -9.62 15.05
C PHE A 81 13.27 -10.77 15.82
N GLN A 82 11.98 -10.65 16.21
CA GLN A 82 11.26 -11.68 16.95
C GLN A 82 11.40 -13.10 16.33
N PRO A 83 11.38 -13.29 14.99
CA PRO A 83 11.47 -14.65 14.43
C PRO A 83 12.76 -15.40 14.81
N TRP A 84 13.83 -14.67 15.15
CA TRP A 84 15.07 -15.27 15.62
C TRP A 84 15.10 -15.56 17.13
N ASP A 85 14.07 -15.18 17.88
CA ASP A 85 13.88 -15.57 19.28
C ASP A 85 12.96 -16.79 19.42
N SER A 86 12.19 -17.12 18.38
CA SER A 86 11.24 -18.23 18.38
C SER A 86 11.94 -19.59 18.48
N THR A 87 11.44 -20.45 19.37
CA THR A 87 11.84 -21.86 19.51
C THR A 87 10.78 -22.83 18.99
N GLU A 88 9.59 -22.32 18.70
CA GLU A 88 8.43 -23.06 18.18
C GLU A 88 7.75 -22.21 17.09
N PRO A 89 6.92 -22.81 16.22
CA PRO A 89 6.05 -22.06 15.32
C PRO A 89 5.25 -21.00 16.10
N ILE A 90 5.23 -19.78 15.57
CA ILE A 90 4.48 -18.63 16.08
C ILE A 90 2.98 -18.84 15.85
N PHE A 91 2.57 -19.51 14.76
CA PHE A 91 1.17 -19.69 14.38
C PHE A 91 0.70 -21.15 14.47
N PRO A 92 -0.58 -21.38 14.84
CA PRO A 92 -1.16 -22.71 14.86
C PRO A 92 -1.34 -23.26 13.43
N VAL A 93 -1.24 -24.58 13.28
CA VAL A 93 -1.43 -25.28 11.99
C VAL A 93 -2.75 -24.96 11.30
N HIS A 94 -3.80 -24.61 12.05
CA HIS A 94 -5.07 -24.22 11.45
C HIS A 94 -4.92 -23.01 10.51
N ASP A 95 -4.19 -21.98 10.95
CA ASP A 95 -4.04 -20.73 10.22
C ASP A 95 -3.19 -20.94 8.95
N ALA A 96 -2.15 -21.78 9.03
CA ALA A 96 -1.30 -22.13 7.88
C ALA A 96 -2.05 -22.86 6.74
N TYR A 97 -3.20 -23.48 7.03
CA TYR A 97 -3.97 -24.28 6.06
C TYR A 97 -5.40 -23.77 5.86
N ILE A 98 -5.75 -22.62 6.43
CA ILE A 98 -7.12 -22.08 6.36
C ILE A 98 -7.56 -21.83 4.91
N ILE A 99 -6.62 -21.49 4.02
CA ILE A 99 -6.89 -21.25 2.60
C ILE A 99 -7.55 -22.46 1.91
N PHE A 100 -7.16 -23.68 2.31
CA PHE A 100 -7.70 -24.93 1.76
C PHE A 100 -9.07 -25.29 2.34
N SER A 101 -9.49 -24.61 3.42
CA SER A 101 -10.78 -24.80 4.08
C SER A 101 -11.88 -23.91 3.49
N TYR A 102 -11.54 -22.90 2.69
CA TYR A 102 -12.55 -22.11 1.99
C TYR A 102 -13.30 -23.01 1.00
N PRO A 103 -14.64 -23.09 1.09
CA PRO A 103 -15.39 -24.07 0.32
C PRO A 103 -15.30 -23.77 -1.17
N ASN A 104 -14.51 -24.57 -1.90
CA ASN A 104 -14.73 -24.82 -3.32
C ASN A 104 -15.84 -25.89 -3.43
N THR A 105 -17.01 -25.60 -2.86
CA THR A 105 -18.17 -26.49 -2.99
C THR A 105 -18.80 -26.28 -4.35
N LYS A 106 -19.30 -27.37 -4.95
CA LYS A 106 -19.98 -27.37 -6.27
C LYS A 106 -21.11 -26.33 -6.42
N SER A 107 -21.55 -25.70 -5.34
CA SER A 107 -22.63 -24.72 -5.36
C SER A 107 -22.21 -23.26 -5.11
N HIS A 108 -21.09 -22.92 -4.44
CA HIS A 108 -20.95 -21.54 -3.93
C HIS A 108 -19.55 -20.87 -3.87
N ALA A 109 -18.50 -21.35 -4.55
CA ALA A 109 -17.41 -20.46 -4.98
C ALA A 109 -16.60 -21.12 -6.10
N THR A 110 -16.75 -20.68 -7.34
CA THR A 110 -15.76 -20.98 -8.38
C THR A 110 -14.65 -19.94 -8.26
N TRP A 111 -13.50 -20.37 -7.76
CA TRP A 111 -12.27 -19.59 -7.80
C TRP A 111 -11.69 -19.63 -9.21
N TRP A 112 -11.12 -18.53 -9.69
CA TRP A 112 -10.66 -18.38 -11.06
C TRP A 112 -9.13 -18.30 -11.10
N ALA A 113 -8.53 -19.02 -12.04
CA ALA A 113 -7.10 -19.07 -12.27
C ALA A 113 -6.64 -17.96 -13.24
N GLU A 114 -5.36 -17.96 -13.60
CA GLU A 114 -4.72 -16.98 -14.49
C GLU A 114 -5.34 -16.91 -15.90
N ASN A 115 -5.96 -18.01 -16.36
CA ASN A 115 -6.61 -18.09 -17.66
C ASN A 115 -8.06 -17.58 -17.64
N LEU A 116 -8.49 -17.01 -16.51
CA LEU A 116 -9.88 -16.62 -16.27
C LEU A 116 -10.83 -17.78 -16.57
N LEU A 117 -10.48 -18.97 -16.11
CA LEU A 117 -11.40 -20.10 -15.95
C LEU A 117 -11.35 -20.59 -14.50
N PRO A 118 -12.41 -21.27 -14.03
CA PRO A 118 -12.39 -21.82 -12.69
C PRO A 118 -11.24 -22.81 -12.46
N TRP A 119 -10.64 -22.77 -11.28
CA TRP A 119 -9.75 -23.80 -10.78
C TRP A 119 -10.44 -25.15 -10.82
N THR A 120 -9.82 -26.12 -11.50
CA THR A 120 -10.32 -27.49 -11.46
C THR A 120 -10.03 -28.11 -10.10
N GLU A 121 -10.92 -28.99 -9.63
CA GLU A 121 -10.73 -29.73 -8.38
C GLU A 121 -9.39 -30.48 -8.36
N LYS A 122 -9.00 -31.07 -9.50
CA LYS A 122 -7.72 -31.76 -9.67
C LYS A 122 -6.53 -30.84 -9.40
N ASN A 123 -6.51 -29.65 -10.02
CA ASN A 123 -5.39 -28.72 -9.89
C ASN A 123 -5.31 -28.14 -8.49
N TRP A 124 -6.46 -27.77 -7.89
CA TRP A 124 -6.46 -27.23 -6.52
C TRP A 124 -6.04 -28.28 -5.49
N LYS A 125 -6.50 -29.53 -5.61
CA LYS A 125 -6.05 -30.64 -4.76
C LYS A 125 -4.55 -30.94 -4.93
N ALA A 126 -3.97 -30.69 -6.10
CA ALA A 126 -2.53 -30.83 -6.29
C ALA A 126 -1.74 -29.77 -5.49
N VAL A 127 -2.23 -28.53 -5.44
CA VAL A 127 -1.65 -27.47 -4.59
C VAL A 127 -1.79 -27.82 -3.11
N GLU A 128 -2.97 -28.28 -2.69
CA GLU A 128 -3.22 -28.74 -1.30
C GLU A 128 -2.32 -29.91 -0.90
N LYS A 129 -2.15 -30.89 -1.80
CA LYS A 129 -1.22 -32.02 -1.58
C LYS A 129 0.22 -31.52 -1.43
N ASN A 130 0.65 -30.61 -2.31
CA ASN A 130 2.00 -30.04 -2.25
C ASN A 130 2.26 -29.27 -0.94
N ALA A 131 1.23 -28.69 -0.33
CA ALA A 131 1.34 -28.05 0.97
C ALA A 131 1.70 -29.02 2.11
N ALA A 132 1.61 -30.34 1.93
CA ALA A 132 2.15 -31.36 2.83
C ALA A 132 1.61 -31.35 4.30
N ARG A 133 0.33 -31.01 4.48
CA ARG A 133 -0.36 -30.84 5.78
C ARG A 133 -0.08 -31.89 6.83
N SER A 134 -0.02 -33.17 6.45
CA SER A 134 0.17 -34.28 7.39
C SER A 134 1.51 -34.26 8.12
N THR A 135 2.47 -33.47 7.64
CA THR A 135 3.83 -33.37 8.19
C THR A 135 4.12 -32.01 8.82
N TYR A 136 3.12 -31.13 8.97
CA TYR A 136 3.32 -29.81 9.58
C TYR A 136 3.42 -29.90 11.12
N PRO A 137 4.35 -29.15 11.75
CA PRO A 137 5.52 -28.51 11.15
C PRO A 137 6.58 -29.57 10.79
N SER A 138 7.25 -29.40 9.65
CA SER A 138 8.26 -30.38 9.18
C SER A 138 9.69 -29.97 9.51
N CYS A 139 9.89 -28.71 9.84
CA CYS A 139 11.20 -28.18 10.23
C CYS A 139 11.03 -27.00 11.19
N ASN A 140 12.13 -26.53 11.74
CA ASN A 140 12.18 -25.28 12.50
C ASN A 140 13.59 -24.72 12.41
N TYR A 141 13.80 -23.71 11.57
CA TYR A 141 15.08 -23.02 11.49
C TYR A 141 14.91 -21.52 11.25
N LYS A 142 15.90 -20.77 11.72
CA LYS A 142 15.97 -19.32 11.55
C LYS A 142 16.49 -19.03 10.15
N GLY A 143 15.80 -18.16 9.43
CA GLY A 143 16.15 -17.73 8.08
C GLY A 143 16.20 -16.22 7.96
N ILE A 144 16.63 -15.77 6.78
CA ILE A 144 16.56 -14.38 6.36
C ILE A 144 16.19 -14.32 4.88
N ILE A 145 15.37 -13.34 4.51
CA ILE A 145 14.99 -13.10 3.12
C ILE A 145 16.17 -12.49 2.35
N THR A 146 16.52 -13.05 1.20
CA THR A 146 17.65 -12.61 0.37
C THR A 146 17.22 -11.83 -0.87
N GLU A 147 15.92 -11.74 -1.15
CA GLU A 147 15.36 -10.94 -2.24
C GLU A 147 13.92 -10.55 -1.89
N ARG A 148 13.48 -9.35 -2.31
CA ARG A 148 12.08 -8.95 -2.11
C ARG A 148 11.15 -9.94 -2.83
N THR A 149 10.25 -10.57 -2.09
CA THR A 149 9.40 -11.65 -2.61
C THR A 149 7.96 -11.54 -2.14
N ALA A 150 7.06 -12.18 -2.87
CA ALA A 150 5.68 -12.41 -2.50
C ALA A 150 5.59 -13.52 -1.45
N VAL A 151 4.88 -13.25 -0.34
CA VAL A 151 4.39 -14.25 0.62
C VAL A 151 2.99 -14.66 0.20
N ARG A 152 2.75 -15.97 0.09
CA ARG A 152 1.53 -16.52 -0.48
C ARG A 152 0.78 -17.43 0.47
N ALA A 153 -0.55 -17.42 0.41
CA ALA A 153 -1.38 -18.28 1.25
C ALA A 153 -1.22 -19.78 0.93
N ALA A 154 -0.83 -20.12 -0.31
CA ALA A 154 -0.60 -21.49 -0.78
C ALA A 154 0.70 -21.59 -1.61
N PRO A 155 1.35 -22.77 -1.70
CA PRO A 155 2.63 -22.96 -2.41
C PRO A 155 2.43 -23.06 -3.92
N THR A 156 1.97 -21.98 -4.53
CA THR A 156 1.77 -21.86 -5.98
C THR A 156 1.99 -20.42 -6.44
N VAL A 157 2.50 -20.25 -7.66
CA VAL A 157 2.61 -18.93 -8.33
C VAL A 157 1.30 -18.54 -9.02
N SER A 158 0.41 -19.49 -9.29
CA SER A 158 -0.86 -19.21 -9.95
C SER A 158 -1.73 -18.34 -9.03
N PRO A 159 -2.48 -17.38 -9.60
CA PRO A 159 -3.37 -16.53 -8.83
C PRO A 159 -4.65 -17.27 -8.46
N PHE A 160 -5.35 -16.68 -7.51
CA PHE A 160 -6.65 -17.12 -7.07
C PHE A 160 -7.59 -15.92 -7.04
N PHE A 161 -8.34 -15.77 -8.11
CA PHE A 161 -9.31 -14.70 -8.24
C PHE A 161 -10.70 -15.17 -7.79
N ARG A 162 -11.50 -14.24 -7.30
CA ARG A 162 -12.97 -14.39 -7.33
C ARG A 162 -13.47 -14.16 -8.75
N ASN A 163 -14.79 -14.27 -8.95
CA ASN A 163 -15.43 -14.13 -10.25
C ASN A 163 -14.99 -12.84 -10.99
N PRO A 164 -14.23 -12.94 -12.10
CA PRO A 164 -13.72 -11.79 -12.83
C PRO A 164 -14.80 -10.92 -13.47
N SER A 165 -16.05 -11.39 -13.54
CA SER A 165 -17.17 -10.59 -14.02
C SER A 165 -17.69 -9.58 -12.98
N LEU A 166 -17.26 -9.66 -11.72
CA LEU A 166 -17.68 -8.75 -10.66
C LEU A 166 -16.68 -7.61 -10.50
N ALA A 167 -17.18 -6.39 -10.30
CA ALA A 167 -16.32 -5.22 -10.15
C ALA A 167 -15.53 -5.24 -8.84
N GLY A 168 -14.20 -5.03 -8.96
CA GLY A 168 -13.30 -5.16 -7.82
C GLY A 168 -12.94 -6.61 -7.49
N GLU A 169 -13.27 -7.55 -8.36
CA GLU A 169 -12.86 -8.95 -8.33
C GLU A 169 -12.12 -9.27 -9.64
N GLY A 170 -11.52 -10.47 -9.74
CA GLY A 170 -10.66 -10.79 -10.88
C GLY A 170 -9.28 -10.13 -10.78
N PHE A 171 -8.57 -10.03 -11.90
CA PHE A 171 -7.29 -9.33 -11.95
C PHE A 171 -7.45 -7.85 -11.55
N PRO A 172 -6.58 -7.27 -10.68
CA PRO A 172 -5.35 -7.85 -10.12
C PRO A 172 -5.50 -8.42 -8.69
N PHE A 173 -6.72 -8.68 -8.21
CA PHE A 173 -7.01 -9.11 -6.83
C PHE A 173 -6.74 -10.59 -6.60
N ASP A 174 -5.46 -10.96 -6.60
CA ASP A 174 -5.02 -12.31 -6.27
C ASP A 174 -5.13 -12.57 -4.76
N TYR A 175 -6.12 -13.36 -4.36
CA TYR A 175 -6.41 -13.66 -2.96
C TYR A 175 -5.43 -14.65 -2.32
N LEU A 176 -4.46 -15.20 -3.06
CA LEU A 176 -3.33 -15.91 -2.45
C LEU A 176 -2.20 -14.94 -2.08
N MET A 177 -2.27 -13.67 -2.45
CA MET A 177 -1.24 -12.68 -2.14
C MET A 177 -1.45 -12.13 -0.72
N GLU A 178 -0.55 -12.45 0.21
CA GLU A 178 -0.63 -12.02 1.62
C GLU A 178 0.12 -10.70 1.85
N ALA A 179 1.38 -10.64 1.41
CA ALA A 179 2.22 -9.45 1.47
C ALA A 179 3.46 -9.60 0.58
N ASN A 180 4.12 -8.50 0.21
CA ASN A 180 5.56 -8.57 -0.06
C ASN A 180 6.36 -8.55 1.24
N ILE A 181 7.51 -9.22 1.21
CA ILE A 181 8.51 -9.17 2.27
C ILE A 181 9.84 -8.70 1.68
N HIS A 182 10.54 -7.82 2.40
CA HIS A 182 11.77 -7.18 1.92
C HIS A 182 13.00 -8.04 2.18
N LEU A 183 14.00 -7.89 1.31
CA LEU A 183 15.37 -8.36 1.54
C LEU A 183 15.84 -7.94 2.95
N GLY A 184 16.54 -8.83 3.64
CA GLY A 184 17.06 -8.58 4.99
C GLY A 184 16.06 -8.86 6.12
N THR A 185 14.81 -9.23 5.81
CA THR A 185 13.81 -9.50 6.85
C THR A 185 14.08 -10.84 7.54
N PRO A 186 14.21 -10.88 8.89
CA PRO A 186 14.30 -12.11 9.67
C PRO A 186 13.01 -12.95 9.54
N VAL A 187 13.17 -14.26 9.39
CA VAL A 187 12.04 -15.22 9.37
C VAL A 187 12.37 -16.44 10.21
N VAL A 188 11.33 -17.15 10.64
CA VAL A 188 11.43 -18.56 11.04
C VAL A 188 10.76 -19.39 9.96
N VAL A 189 11.40 -20.49 9.56
CA VAL A 189 10.85 -21.46 8.61
C VAL A 189 10.34 -22.66 9.40
N THR A 190 9.05 -22.97 9.25
CA THR A 190 8.36 -24.01 10.02
C THR A 190 7.94 -25.20 9.18
N HIS A 191 7.90 -25.05 7.85
CA HIS A 191 7.46 -26.10 6.96
C HIS A 191 8.08 -26.01 5.56
N ILE A 192 8.08 -27.14 4.86
CA ILE A 192 8.60 -27.33 3.51
C ILE A 192 7.53 -28.08 2.71
N SER A 193 7.27 -27.67 1.47
CA SER A 193 6.32 -28.34 0.57
C SER A 193 6.81 -29.74 0.17
N GLU A 194 5.91 -30.58 -0.34
CA GLU A 194 6.23 -31.94 -0.82
C GLU A 194 7.28 -31.94 -1.94
N ASP A 195 7.27 -30.91 -2.79
CA ASP A 195 8.22 -30.71 -3.89
C ASP A 195 9.51 -29.97 -3.48
N GLU A 196 9.66 -29.61 -2.20
CA GLU A 196 10.78 -28.84 -1.63
C GLU A 196 11.02 -27.46 -2.29
N ALA A 197 10.13 -27.00 -3.17
CA ALA A 197 10.28 -25.73 -3.88
C ALA A 197 9.77 -24.52 -3.08
N TRP A 198 9.05 -24.77 -1.99
CA TRP A 198 8.44 -23.76 -1.13
C TRP A 198 8.70 -24.03 0.34
N VAL A 199 8.81 -22.94 1.09
CA VAL A 199 8.92 -22.97 2.55
C VAL A 199 7.85 -22.08 3.16
N PHE A 200 7.27 -22.52 4.28
CA PHE A 200 6.35 -21.71 5.07
C PHE A 200 7.16 -20.88 6.07
N ILE A 201 7.10 -19.57 5.91
CA ILE A 201 7.76 -18.60 6.78
C ILE A 201 6.77 -17.96 7.73
N GLU A 202 7.28 -17.52 8.87
CA GLU A 202 6.53 -16.72 9.83
C GLU A 202 7.32 -15.48 10.26
N THR A 203 6.61 -14.36 10.31
CA THR A 203 7.05 -13.07 10.85
C THR A 203 5.94 -12.49 11.73
N PRO A 204 6.19 -11.42 12.48
CA PRO A 204 5.14 -10.80 13.30
C PRO A 204 4.07 -10.05 12.49
N PHE A 205 4.25 -9.87 11.18
CA PHE A 205 3.31 -9.12 10.34
C PHE A 205 2.70 -9.94 9.21
N VAL A 206 3.33 -11.05 8.80
CA VAL A 206 2.81 -11.98 7.80
C VAL A 206 3.39 -13.38 8.02
N SER A 207 2.60 -14.40 7.69
CA SER A 207 3.06 -15.78 7.53
C SER A 207 2.53 -16.32 6.20
N GLY A 208 3.21 -17.33 5.65
CA GLY A 208 2.81 -17.92 4.38
C GLY A 208 3.96 -18.58 3.64
N TRP A 209 3.68 -19.03 2.43
CA TRP A 209 4.60 -19.71 1.53
C TRP A 209 5.42 -18.72 0.72
N VAL A 210 6.74 -18.93 0.72
CA VAL A 210 7.68 -18.30 -0.20
C VAL A 210 8.48 -19.37 -0.93
N ARG A 211 9.08 -19.02 -2.07
CA ARG A 211 9.98 -19.94 -2.77
C ARG A 211 11.21 -20.21 -1.89
N ASP A 212 11.66 -21.45 -1.81
CA ASP A 212 12.82 -21.80 -0.97
C ASP A 212 14.09 -20.99 -1.33
N ASN A 213 14.26 -20.71 -2.63
CA ASN A 213 15.47 -20.05 -3.15
C ASN A 213 15.64 -18.58 -2.71
N VAL A 214 14.63 -17.95 -2.11
CA VAL A 214 14.72 -16.57 -1.59
C VAL A 214 14.93 -16.49 -0.08
N VAL A 215 15.07 -17.65 0.59
CA VAL A 215 15.31 -17.75 2.03
C VAL A 215 16.66 -18.42 2.27
N ALA A 216 17.50 -17.80 3.08
CA ALA A 216 18.78 -18.37 3.49
C ALA A 216 18.79 -18.68 4.99
N LYS A 217 19.27 -19.87 5.35
CA LYS A 217 19.39 -20.31 6.75
C LYS A 217 20.49 -19.51 7.46
N VAL A 218 20.18 -18.92 8.61
CA VAL A 218 21.14 -18.14 9.40
C VAL A 218 21.69 -18.95 10.58
N ASN A 219 22.95 -18.69 10.92
CA ASN A 219 23.60 -19.24 12.11
C ASN A 219 23.64 -18.20 13.26
N SER A 220 24.10 -18.63 14.43
CA SER A 220 24.19 -17.76 15.62
C SER A 220 25.13 -16.57 15.44
N ASP A 221 26.18 -16.70 14.63
CA ASP A 221 27.16 -15.65 14.41
C ASP A 221 26.58 -14.50 13.57
N ILE A 222 25.84 -14.83 12.51
CA ILE A 222 25.10 -13.88 11.69
C ILE A 222 24.04 -13.17 12.53
N ILE A 223 23.25 -13.92 13.31
CA ILE A 223 22.24 -13.35 14.20
C ILE A 223 22.88 -12.34 15.16
N LYS A 224 23.97 -12.74 15.83
CA LYS A 224 24.71 -11.87 16.76
C LYS A 224 25.24 -10.62 16.07
N GLN A 225 25.80 -10.76 14.87
CA GLN A 225 26.31 -9.64 14.09
C GLN A 225 25.18 -8.65 13.75
N PHE A 226 24.06 -9.13 13.22
CA PHE A 226 22.91 -8.31 12.83
C PHE A 226 22.32 -7.56 14.01
N LEU A 227 22.19 -8.21 15.18
CA LEU A 227 21.67 -7.60 16.40
C LEU A 227 22.64 -6.59 17.05
N SER A 228 23.94 -6.75 16.82
CA SER A 228 24.98 -5.90 17.46
C SER A 228 25.23 -4.57 16.76
N LEU A 229 24.87 -4.46 15.47
CA LEU A 229 25.14 -3.28 14.66
C LEU A 229 23.95 -2.31 14.64
N PRO A 230 24.20 -1.00 14.45
CA PRO A 230 23.14 -0.05 14.10
C PRO A 230 22.41 -0.50 12.84
N GLN A 231 21.10 -0.27 12.77
CA GLN A 231 20.32 -0.56 11.56
C GLN A 231 20.20 0.68 10.68
N ALA A 232 19.99 0.48 9.39
CA ALA A 232 19.65 1.51 8.44
C ALA A 232 18.51 1.05 7.52
N SER A 233 17.73 2.01 7.04
CA SER A 233 16.65 1.77 6.09
C SER A 233 17.02 2.29 4.72
N ILE A 234 16.71 1.52 3.68
CA ILE A 234 16.67 2.01 2.30
C ILE A 234 15.42 2.89 2.14
N ILE A 235 15.57 4.06 1.51
CA ILE A 235 14.49 5.05 1.37
C ILE A 235 14.00 5.28 -0.07
N TYR A 236 14.58 4.59 -1.05
CA TYR A 236 14.13 4.60 -2.44
C TYR A 236 13.97 3.18 -2.98
N ASP A 237 13.10 3.02 -3.98
CA ASP A 237 12.89 1.74 -4.64
C ASP A 237 13.99 1.42 -5.66
N GLY A 238 14.40 0.15 -5.75
CA GLY A 238 15.34 -0.32 -6.76
C GLY A 238 16.80 0.05 -6.50
N VAL A 239 17.17 0.31 -5.24
CA VAL A 239 18.56 0.63 -4.87
C VAL A 239 19.42 -0.61 -5.01
N LEU A 240 20.35 -0.61 -5.97
CA LEU A 240 21.27 -1.72 -6.17
C LEU A 240 22.21 -1.89 -4.97
N LEU A 241 22.27 -3.10 -4.42
CA LEU A 241 23.15 -3.47 -3.32
C LEU A 241 24.18 -4.47 -3.85
N LYS A 242 25.43 -4.02 -3.97
CA LYS A 242 26.56 -4.85 -4.43
C LYS A 242 27.81 -4.54 -3.63
N ASP A 243 28.69 -5.51 -3.50
CA ASP A 243 29.99 -5.30 -2.87
C ASP A 243 30.99 -4.61 -3.81
N ALA A 244 32.17 -4.26 -3.27
CA ALA A 244 33.24 -3.61 -4.00
C ALA A 244 33.82 -4.46 -5.16
N SER A 245 33.64 -5.78 -5.12
CA SER A 245 34.05 -6.70 -6.19
C SER A 245 33.00 -6.85 -7.30
N GLY A 246 31.80 -6.29 -7.08
CA GLY A 246 30.68 -6.33 -8.03
C GLY A 246 29.74 -7.52 -7.82
N VAL A 247 29.84 -8.28 -6.72
CA VAL A 247 28.87 -9.33 -6.39
C VAL A 247 27.54 -8.67 -6.02
N HIS A 248 26.48 -9.06 -6.71
CA HIS A 248 25.14 -8.54 -6.48
C HIS A 248 24.52 -9.21 -5.26
N GLY A 249 24.14 -8.39 -4.27
CA GLY A 249 23.36 -8.82 -3.11
C GLY A 249 21.85 -8.68 -3.29
N GLY A 250 21.41 -7.93 -4.30
CA GLY A 250 20.00 -7.73 -4.62
C GLY A 250 19.64 -6.25 -4.77
N ALA A 251 18.34 -5.95 -4.70
CA ALA A 251 17.83 -4.59 -4.72
C ALA A 251 17.11 -4.27 -3.40
N GLY A 252 17.46 -3.13 -2.81
CA GLY A 252 16.74 -2.53 -1.70
C GLY A 252 15.53 -1.73 -2.20
N PHE A 253 14.47 -1.75 -1.41
CA PHE A 253 13.27 -0.95 -1.62
C PHE A 253 12.98 -0.11 -0.38
N LEU A 254 12.15 0.94 -0.50
CA LEU A 254 11.67 1.63 0.68
C LEU A 254 11.02 0.62 1.63
N GLY A 255 11.51 0.55 2.86
CA GLY A 255 11.13 -0.44 3.88
C GLY A 255 12.14 -1.56 4.11
N THR A 256 13.16 -1.71 3.25
CA THR A 256 14.29 -2.62 3.49
C THR A 256 15.11 -2.13 4.69
N VAL A 257 15.42 -3.02 5.63
CA VAL A 257 16.22 -2.74 6.83
C VAL A 257 17.43 -3.66 6.87
N LEU A 258 18.62 -3.08 7.01
CA LEU A 258 19.89 -3.80 7.03
C LEU A 258 20.84 -3.26 8.10
N PRO A 259 21.74 -4.09 8.65
CA PRO A 259 22.80 -3.61 9.53
C PRO A 259 23.75 -2.66 8.78
N MET A 260 24.07 -1.54 9.40
CA MET A 260 24.98 -0.54 8.88
C MET A 260 26.35 -0.67 9.54
N VAL A 261 27.37 -0.94 8.73
CA VAL A 261 28.77 -1.01 9.17
C VAL A 261 29.34 0.39 9.33
N LYS A 262 29.11 1.24 8.33
CA LYS A 262 29.70 2.58 8.27
C LYS A 262 28.91 3.50 7.36
N LEU A 263 28.96 4.79 7.70
CA LEU A 263 28.58 5.88 6.82
C LEU A 263 29.80 6.80 6.66
N THR A 264 30.36 6.88 5.45
CA THR A 264 31.58 7.67 5.17
C THR A 264 31.46 8.46 3.89
N GLY A 265 31.73 9.77 3.97
CA GLY A 265 31.65 10.65 2.81
C GLY A 265 30.25 10.60 2.20
N ASP A 266 30.17 10.06 0.99
CA ASP A 266 28.93 9.88 0.23
C ASP A 266 28.47 8.41 0.11
N THR A 267 29.07 7.49 0.88
CA THR A 267 28.80 6.05 0.79
C THR A 267 28.33 5.49 2.13
N ALA A 268 27.30 4.65 2.09
CA ALA A 268 26.86 3.78 3.17
C ALA A 268 27.33 2.34 2.89
N MET A 269 27.85 1.67 3.91
CA MET A 269 28.23 0.26 3.88
C MET A 269 27.23 -0.57 4.69
N LEU A 270 26.54 -1.49 4.04
CA LEU A 270 25.47 -2.31 4.63
C LEU A 270 25.81 -3.79 4.55
N LEU A 271 25.43 -4.55 5.58
CA LEU A 271 25.51 -6.02 5.54
C LEU A 271 24.30 -6.56 4.80
N VAL A 272 24.53 -7.24 3.67
CA VAL A 272 23.47 -7.79 2.82
C VAL A 272 23.53 -9.32 2.85
N PRO A 273 22.44 -10.01 3.23
CA PRO A 273 22.40 -11.45 3.18
C PRO A 273 22.23 -11.95 1.73
N VAL A 274 23.05 -12.93 1.36
CA VAL A 274 22.94 -13.69 0.12
C VAL A 274 22.85 -15.18 0.45
N ARG A 275 22.24 -15.96 -0.44
CA ARG A 275 22.07 -17.42 -0.27
C ARG A 275 23.17 -18.15 -1.02
N ASP A 276 23.87 -19.08 -0.36
CA ASP A 276 24.81 -19.97 -1.06
C ASP A 276 24.09 -21.15 -1.75
N GLN A 277 24.88 -21.97 -2.44
CA GLN A 277 24.42 -23.20 -3.09
C GLN A 277 23.92 -24.29 -2.12
N TYR A 278 24.17 -24.15 -0.81
CA TYR A 278 23.75 -25.08 0.24
C TYR A 278 22.53 -24.55 1.02
N GLY A 279 22.01 -23.37 0.66
CA GLY A 279 20.88 -22.72 1.33
C GLY A 279 21.23 -21.97 2.61
N ASN A 280 22.50 -21.77 2.92
CA ASN A 280 22.95 -20.98 4.06
C ASN A 280 23.13 -19.51 3.68
N ALA A 281 22.95 -18.64 4.66
CA ALA A 281 23.21 -17.21 4.53
C ALA A 281 24.71 -16.94 4.54
N HIS A 282 25.17 -16.21 3.53
CA HIS A 282 26.45 -15.53 3.51
C HIS A 282 26.21 -14.02 3.52
N ILE A 283 27.10 -13.27 4.15
CA ILE A 283 26.94 -11.82 4.27
C ILE A 283 27.99 -11.14 3.40
N ILE A 284 27.53 -10.30 2.47
CA ILE A 284 28.40 -9.38 1.74
C ILE A 284 28.30 -7.98 2.35
N THR A 285 29.35 -7.19 2.18
CA THR A 285 29.31 -5.76 2.53
C THR A 285 29.02 -4.95 1.27
N ALA A 286 27.79 -4.48 1.14
CA ALA A 286 27.38 -3.68 -0.01
C ALA A 286 27.69 -2.20 0.20
N GLU A 287 28.09 -1.52 -0.87
CA GLU A 287 28.28 -0.07 -0.91
C GLU A 287 27.15 0.59 -1.71
N THR A 288 26.50 1.60 -1.14
CA THR A 288 25.45 2.37 -1.81
C THR A 288 25.58 3.86 -1.49
N PRO A 289 25.19 4.77 -2.40
CA PRO A 289 25.18 6.20 -2.11
C PRO A 289 24.37 6.52 -0.84
N LYS A 290 24.90 7.41 0.01
CA LYS A 290 24.27 7.78 1.29
C LYS A 290 22.86 8.33 1.14
N HIS A 291 22.54 8.96 -0.01
CA HIS A 291 21.21 9.53 -0.23
C HIS A 291 20.12 8.46 -0.37
N ASN A 292 20.48 7.20 -0.58
CA ASN A 292 19.56 6.08 -0.64
C ASN A 292 19.21 5.49 0.73
N VAL A 293 19.87 5.94 1.80
CA VAL A 293 19.88 5.26 3.09
C VAL A 293 19.74 6.25 4.23
N LEU A 294 18.95 5.89 5.24
CA LEU A 294 18.90 6.61 6.52
C LEU A 294 19.26 5.67 7.68
N PRO A 295 20.17 6.08 8.59
CA PRO A 295 20.35 5.39 9.86
C PRO A 295 19.02 5.30 10.63
N MET A 296 18.75 4.21 11.31
CA MET A 296 17.51 4.06 12.08
C MET A 296 17.74 4.22 13.59
N PRO A 297 16.83 4.92 14.29
CA PRO A 297 15.67 5.64 13.78
C PRO A 297 16.02 7.09 13.40
N GLN A 298 15.31 7.68 12.43
CA GLN A 298 15.35 9.13 12.19
C GLN A 298 14.27 9.87 12.97
N VAL A 299 14.56 11.13 13.34
CA VAL A 299 13.54 12.03 13.88
C VAL A 299 12.44 12.23 12.84
N LEU A 300 11.17 12.00 13.24
CA LEU A 300 10.04 12.15 12.33
C LEU A 300 9.67 13.63 12.23
N THR A 301 9.87 14.19 11.04
CA THR A 301 9.38 15.52 10.63
C THR A 301 8.50 15.37 9.39
N PRO A 302 7.52 16.26 9.16
CA PRO A 302 6.74 16.25 7.93
C PRO A 302 7.63 16.34 6.68
N LYS A 303 8.67 17.19 6.72
CA LYS A 303 9.59 17.42 5.60
C LYS A 303 10.38 16.17 5.22
N LEU A 304 10.91 15.43 6.20
CA LEU A 304 11.66 14.20 5.93
C LEU A 304 10.73 13.11 5.38
N LEU A 305 9.55 12.90 5.99
CA LEU A 305 8.57 11.94 5.49
C LEU A 305 8.13 12.30 4.07
N ALA A 306 7.79 13.57 3.82
CA ALA A 306 7.44 14.08 2.49
C ALA A 306 8.56 13.82 1.47
N SER A 307 9.82 14.07 1.82
CA SER A 307 10.95 13.87 0.90
C SER A 307 11.14 12.42 0.44
N ILE A 308 10.80 11.46 1.32
CA ILE A 308 10.84 10.03 1.02
C ILE A 308 9.61 9.64 0.19
N GLY A 309 8.41 9.99 0.69
CA GLY A 309 7.14 9.62 0.08
C GLY A 309 6.85 10.29 -1.26
N GLU A 310 7.55 11.38 -1.61
CA GLU A 310 7.43 12.04 -2.91
C GLU A 310 7.66 11.06 -4.06
N SER A 311 8.59 10.11 -3.88
CA SER A 311 8.92 9.09 -4.87
C SER A 311 7.84 8.02 -5.06
N LEU A 312 6.86 7.96 -4.15
CA LEU A 312 5.75 7.01 -4.22
C LEU A 312 4.56 7.56 -5.01
N ILE A 313 4.43 8.88 -5.16
CA ILE A 313 3.29 9.50 -5.87
C ILE A 313 3.20 8.94 -7.29
N GLY A 314 2.01 8.44 -7.65
CA GLY A 314 1.73 7.86 -8.95
C GLY A 314 2.21 6.41 -9.13
N GLN A 315 2.88 5.79 -8.14
CA GLN A 315 3.21 4.38 -8.24
C GLN A 315 1.93 3.53 -8.38
N PRO A 316 1.89 2.56 -9.30
CA PRO A 316 0.72 1.71 -9.49
C PRO A 316 0.39 0.87 -8.25
N TYR A 317 -0.90 0.75 -7.96
CA TYR A 317 -1.45 -0.10 -6.91
C TYR A 317 -1.16 -1.58 -7.21
N GLY A 318 -0.75 -2.34 -6.19
CA GLY A 318 -0.65 -3.80 -6.22
C GLY A 318 -1.27 -4.43 -4.99
N TRP A 319 -2.37 -5.17 -5.19
CA TRP A 319 -3.04 -5.92 -4.13
C TRP A 319 -2.08 -6.88 -3.42
N GLY A 320 -1.95 -6.78 -2.09
CA GLY A 320 -1.02 -7.60 -1.32
C GLY A 320 0.46 -7.43 -1.73
N GLY A 321 0.78 -6.38 -2.50
CA GLY A 321 2.10 -6.16 -3.08
C GLY A 321 2.35 -6.80 -4.45
N LEU A 322 1.31 -7.30 -5.13
CA LEU A 322 1.46 -7.94 -6.46
C LEU A 322 2.34 -7.09 -7.40
N PHE A 323 3.21 -7.76 -8.16
CA PHE A 323 4.23 -7.14 -9.04
C PHE A 323 5.33 -6.32 -8.33
N GLY A 324 5.56 -6.56 -7.03
CA GLY A 324 6.53 -5.79 -6.25
C GLY A 324 6.08 -4.34 -6.01
N ARG A 325 4.78 -4.08 -6.14
CA ARG A 325 4.16 -2.79 -5.82
C ARG A 325 3.72 -2.77 -4.35
N ARG A 326 2.92 -1.78 -3.99
CA ARG A 326 2.34 -1.64 -2.65
C ARG A 326 0.82 -1.58 -2.75
N ASP A 327 0.16 -1.92 -1.66
CA ASP A 327 -1.22 -1.52 -1.43
C ASP A 327 -1.27 -0.38 -0.40
N CYS A 328 -2.48 0.06 -0.05
CA CYS A 328 -2.72 1.13 0.90
C CYS A 328 -1.94 0.99 2.22
N SER A 329 -1.92 -0.20 2.81
CA SER A 329 -1.33 -0.46 4.12
C SER A 329 0.17 -0.75 4.05
N GLU A 330 0.66 -1.41 2.99
CA GLU A 330 2.09 -1.63 2.78
C GLU A 330 2.81 -0.30 2.52
N MET A 331 2.22 0.60 1.73
CA MET A 331 2.73 1.96 1.50
C MET A 331 2.94 2.71 2.82
N ILE A 332 1.95 2.68 3.70
CA ILE A 332 2.03 3.35 5.00
C ILE A 332 3.08 2.68 5.88
N SER A 333 3.12 1.35 5.95
CA SER A 333 4.13 0.65 6.76
C SER A 333 5.54 1.01 6.32
N ASP A 334 5.83 0.91 5.02
CA ASP A 334 7.15 1.17 4.44
C ASP A 334 7.61 2.61 4.66
N LEU A 335 6.70 3.59 4.54
CA LEU A 335 7.00 5.01 4.81
C LEU A 335 7.45 5.28 6.25
N PHE A 336 6.96 4.50 7.21
CA PHE A 336 7.20 4.71 8.64
C PHE A 336 8.43 3.94 9.18
N ILE A 337 8.96 2.98 8.42
CA ILE A 337 10.13 2.18 8.79
C ILE A 337 11.38 3.04 9.09
N PRO A 338 11.79 4.03 8.27
CA PRO A 338 12.99 4.84 8.55
C PRO A 338 12.95 5.57 9.90
N PHE A 339 11.76 5.82 10.44
CA PHE A 339 11.52 6.49 11.71
C PHE A 339 11.41 5.50 12.88
N GLY A 340 11.58 4.20 12.64
CA GLY A 340 11.46 3.15 13.66
C GLY A 340 10.03 2.99 14.19
N VAL A 341 9.01 3.38 13.43
CA VAL A 341 7.60 3.23 13.84
C VAL A 341 7.05 1.94 13.21
N TRP A 342 6.81 0.93 14.05
CA TRP A 342 6.20 -0.32 13.61
C TRP A 342 4.70 -0.15 13.35
N LEU A 343 4.26 -0.59 12.17
CA LEU A 343 2.86 -0.69 11.77
C LEU A 343 2.56 -2.13 11.29
N PRO A 344 1.37 -2.70 11.63
CA PRO A 344 0.92 -4.00 11.15
C PRO A 344 0.70 -4.00 9.64
N ARG A 345 0.68 -5.19 9.03
CA ARG A 345 0.50 -5.32 7.57
C ARG A 345 -0.87 -4.89 7.08
N ASN A 346 -1.92 -5.05 7.89
CA ASN A 346 -3.31 -4.88 7.46
C ASN A 346 -3.90 -3.55 7.93
N SER A 347 -4.63 -2.86 7.04
CA SER A 347 -5.24 -1.54 7.28
C SER A 347 -6.08 -1.48 8.56
N GLN A 348 -6.96 -2.46 8.81
CA GLN A 348 -7.77 -2.50 10.04
C GLN A 348 -6.91 -2.54 11.30
N GLN A 349 -5.84 -3.35 11.31
CA GLN A 349 -4.94 -3.41 12.46
C GLN A 349 -4.19 -2.09 12.64
N GLN A 350 -3.69 -1.47 11.56
CA GLN A 350 -3.01 -0.18 11.62
C GLN A 350 -3.88 0.91 12.26
N VAL A 351 -5.16 0.98 11.90
CA VAL A 351 -6.09 1.99 12.40
C VAL A 351 -6.39 1.79 13.89
N HIS A 352 -6.52 0.54 14.35
CA HIS A 352 -6.94 0.24 15.72
C HIS A 352 -5.79 0.06 16.72
N GLU A 353 -4.52 0.07 16.29
CA GLU A 353 -3.38 -0.28 17.16
C GLU A 353 -2.94 0.82 18.15
N ARG A 354 -3.44 2.06 17.99
CA ARG A 354 -2.97 3.25 18.73
C ARG A 354 -4.14 4.05 19.29
N HIS A 355 -4.03 5.38 19.30
CA HIS A 355 -5.10 6.25 19.78
C HIS A 355 -6.19 6.38 18.71
N PHE A 356 -7.13 5.42 18.73
CA PHE A 356 -8.26 5.37 17.81
C PHE A 356 -9.40 6.27 18.27
N ILE A 357 -9.90 7.09 17.35
CA ILE A 357 -11.11 7.90 17.51
C ILE A 357 -12.13 7.40 16.48
N ASN A 358 -13.20 6.77 16.95
CA ASN A 358 -14.30 6.32 16.10
C ASN A 358 -15.02 7.55 15.48
N LEU A 359 -15.18 7.52 14.16
CA LEU A 359 -15.91 8.53 13.37
C LEU A 359 -16.89 7.87 12.40
N GLU A 360 -17.37 6.67 12.72
CA GLU A 360 -18.43 6.01 11.96
C GLU A 360 -19.70 6.84 12.02
N HIS A 361 -20.35 7.00 10.87
CA HIS A 361 -21.66 7.67 10.74
C HIS A 361 -21.72 9.12 11.26
N VAL A 362 -20.59 9.79 11.48
CA VAL A 362 -20.56 11.21 11.87
C VAL A 362 -20.87 12.12 10.68
N SER A 363 -21.35 13.34 10.96
CA SER A 363 -21.53 14.35 9.91
C SER A 363 -20.17 14.87 9.40
N LYS A 364 -20.15 15.40 8.16
CA LYS A 364 -18.94 16.02 7.59
C LYS A 364 -18.43 17.16 8.46
N GLU A 365 -19.32 17.97 9.03
CA GLU A 365 -18.95 19.09 9.90
C GLU A 365 -18.23 18.59 11.16
N LYS A 366 -18.73 17.49 11.75
CA LYS A 366 -18.08 16.86 12.91
C LYS A 366 -16.73 16.26 12.53
N PHE A 367 -16.65 15.55 11.39
CA PHE A 367 -15.38 15.02 10.89
C PHE A 367 -14.35 16.14 10.71
N TYR A 368 -14.70 17.21 9.99
CA TYR A 368 -13.81 18.35 9.75
C TYR A 368 -13.39 19.02 11.06
N SER A 369 -14.30 19.15 12.02
CA SER A 369 -13.98 19.66 13.36
C SER A 369 -12.94 18.79 14.07
N VAL A 370 -13.08 17.47 14.03
CA VAL A 370 -12.09 16.53 14.60
C VAL A 370 -10.75 16.63 13.88
N MET A 371 -10.74 16.68 12.55
CA MET A 371 -9.50 16.84 11.77
C MET A 371 -8.77 18.15 12.10
N LYS A 372 -9.51 19.25 12.31
CA LYS A 372 -8.92 20.56 12.66
C LYS A 372 -8.40 20.63 14.10
N THR A 373 -9.00 19.89 15.04
CA THR A 373 -8.76 20.08 16.48
C THR A 373 -7.96 18.96 17.14
N GLN A 374 -7.95 17.77 16.56
CA GLN A 374 -7.36 16.57 17.19
C GLN A 374 -6.37 15.84 16.28
N ALA A 375 -6.62 15.78 14.97
CA ALA A 375 -5.70 15.11 14.05
C ALA A 375 -4.38 15.88 13.92
N ILE A 376 -3.28 15.14 13.84
CA ILE A 376 -1.94 15.67 13.62
C ILE A 376 -1.48 15.27 12.21
N PRO A 377 -1.26 16.24 11.29
CA PRO A 377 -0.73 15.98 9.96
C PRO A 377 0.54 15.11 9.99
N PHE A 378 0.69 14.22 9.01
CA PHE A 378 1.82 13.30 8.82
C PHE A 378 2.02 12.21 9.89
N VAL A 379 1.19 12.17 10.94
CA VAL A 379 1.18 11.09 11.96
C VAL A 379 -0.23 10.70 12.37
N THR A 380 -1.23 10.94 11.52
CA THR A 380 -2.61 10.49 11.73
C THR A 380 -3.04 9.64 10.55
N LEU A 381 -3.48 8.41 10.80
CA LEU A 381 -4.08 7.55 9.81
C LEU A 381 -5.59 7.79 9.77
N ILE A 382 -6.17 7.81 8.57
CA ILE A 382 -7.61 7.81 8.35
C ILE A 382 -8.01 6.40 7.91
N GLY A 383 -8.87 5.77 8.69
CA GLY A 383 -9.31 4.39 8.50
C GLY A 383 -10.67 4.29 7.84
N PHE A 384 -10.80 3.34 6.94
CA PHE A 384 -12.03 2.98 6.25
C PHE A 384 -12.17 1.47 6.24
N GLN A 385 -13.37 0.97 5.99
CA GLN A 385 -13.59 -0.47 5.79
C GLN A 385 -12.73 -1.01 4.64
N GLY A 386 -11.60 -1.64 4.94
CA GLY A 386 -10.67 -2.20 3.94
C GLY A 386 -9.77 -1.18 3.21
N HIS A 387 -9.58 0.03 3.75
CA HIS A 387 -8.65 1.03 3.18
C HIS A 387 -8.06 1.92 4.27
N VAL A 388 -6.87 2.48 4.04
CA VAL A 388 -6.21 3.41 4.96
C VAL A 388 -5.46 4.50 4.19
N GLY A 389 -5.39 5.70 4.75
CA GLY A 389 -4.60 6.82 4.22
C GLY A 389 -3.90 7.61 5.31
N LEU A 390 -2.84 8.33 4.95
CA LEU A 390 -2.11 9.23 5.84
C LEU A 390 -2.65 10.65 5.72
N TYR A 391 -3.20 11.20 6.79
CA TYR A 391 -3.63 12.60 6.83
C TYR A 391 -2.45 13.55 6.65
N LEU A 392 -2.55 14.48 5.70
CA LEU A 392 -1.50 15.45 5.38
C LEU A 392 -1.77 16.87 5.90
N GLY A 393 -2.95 17.11 6.46
CA GLY A 393 -3.38 18.43 6.92
C GLY A 393 -4.59 18.96 6.17
N MET A 394 -4.88 20.24 6.41
CA MET A 394 -5.95 20.98 5.74
C MET A 394 -5.37 21.71 4.52
N TYR A 395 -6.02 21.58 3.37
CA TYR A 395 -5.72 22.37 2.16
C TYR A 395 -7.02 23.02 1.69
N ASN A 396 -7.05 24.36 1.66
CA ASN A 396 -8.26 25.14 1.39
C ASN A 396 -9.47 24.69 2.24
N ASP A 397 -9.27 24.57 3.56
CA ASP A 397 -10.26 24.09 4.53
C ASP A 397 -10.78 22.65 4.33
N THR A 398 -10.16 21.86 3.45
CA THR A 398 -10.48 20.45 3.22
C THR A 398 -9.38 19.53 3.77
N PRO A 399 -9.70 18.49 4.56
CA PRO A 399 -8.73 17.50 4.99
C PRO A 399 -8.29 16.65 3.80
N VAL A 400 -6.99 16.49 3.64
CA VAL A 400 -6.37 15.72 2.55
C VAL A 400 -5.54 14.56 3.08
N MET A 401 -5.43 13.50 2.29
CA MET A 401 -4.63 12.33 2.65
C MET A 401 -3.82 11.79 1.47
N LEU A 402 -2.65 11.24 1.78
CA LEU A 402 -1.89 10.35 0.90
C LEU A 402 -2.43 8.92 1.04
N HIS A 403 -2.71 8.26 -0.07
CA HIS A 403 -3.18 6.87 -0.06
C HIS A 403 -2.95 6.19 -1.41
N ASP A 404 -2.79 4.86 -1.38
CA ASP A 404 -2.75 4.03 -2.58
C ASP A 404 -4.11 3.37 -2.81
N LEU A 405 -4.84 3.81 -3.84
CA LEU A 405 -6.24 3.45 -4.05
C LEU A 405 -6.44 2.73 -5.39
N TRP A 406 -7.15 1.61 -5.35
CA TRP A 406 -7.60 0.94 -6.58
C TRP A 406 -8.60 1.79 -7.36
N GLY A 407 -9.74 2.14 -6.76
CA GLY A 407 -10.77 2.93 -7.42
C GLY A 407 -11.95 3.26 -6.53
N VAL A 408 -12.78 4.20 -6.99
CA VAL A 408 -14.06 4.53 -6.35
C VAL A 408 -15.18 3.63 -6.87
N HIS A 409 -16.18 3.36 -6.04
CA HIS A 409 -17.31 2.49 -6.41
C HIS A 409 -18.27 3.23 -7.33
N THR A 410 -18.70 2.59 -8.42
CA THR A 410 -19.69 3.14 -9.35
C THR A 410 -20.90 2.21 -9.48
N ILE A 411 -22.00 2.74 -10.02
CA ILE A 411 -23.18 1.98 -10.45
C ILE A 411 -23.47 2.35 -11.90
N ASP A 412 -23.26 1.39 -12.79
CA ASP A 412 -23.46 1.54 -14.23
C ASP A 412 -24.65 0.67 -14.65
N ASN A 413 -25.74 1.30 -15.09
CA ASN A 413 -26.99 0.63 -15.46
C ASN A 413 -27.50 -0.38 -14.40
N GLY A 414 -27.36 -0.02 -13.11
CA GLY A 414 -27.78 -0.87 -11.98
C GLY A 414 -26.75 -1.93 -11.55
N HIS A 415 -25.58 -2.01 -12.21
CA HIS A 415 -24.52 -2.94 -11.86
C HIS A 415 -23.37 -2.24 -11.15
N LYS A 416 -22.81 -2.88 -10.11
CA LYS A 416 -21.63 -2.36 -9.40
C LYS A 416 -20.43 -2.31 -10.36
N GLY A 417 -19.71 -1.20 -10.33
CA GLY A 417 -18.51 -0.91 -11.11
C GLY A 417 -17.38 -0.33 -10.26
N ARG A 418 -16.26 -0.01 -10.92
CA ARG A 418 -15.16 0.77 -10.34
C ARG A 418 -14.68 1.80 -11.34
N TYR A 419 -14.54 3.04 -10.90
CA TYR A 419 -13.70 4.01 -11.59
C TYR A 419 -12.27 3.87 -11.04
N ILE A 420 -11.39 3.28 -11.84
CA ILE A 420 -10.03 2.90 -11.43
C ILE A 420 -9.11 4.13 -11.43
N LEU A 421 -8.41 4.37 -10.32
CA LEU A 421 -7.25 5.26 -10.25
C LEU A 421 -5.96 4.43 -10.23
N GLY A 422 -5.94 3.36 -9.42
CA GLY A 422 -4.93 2.31 -9.43
C GLY A 422 -3.52 2.80 -9.08
N ARG A 423 -3.38 3.76 -8.17
CA ARG A 423 -2.08 4.33 -7.80
C ARG A 423 -2.10 5.12 -6.49
N VAL A 424 -0.91 5.45 -6.02
CA VAL A 424 -0.68 6.43 -4.94
C VAL A 424 -1.08 7.83 -5.39
N ILE A 425 -1.98 8.45 -4.63
CA ILE A 425 -2.51 9.80 -4.90
C ILE A 425 -2.65 10.60 -3.60
N ILE A 426 -2.85 11.90 -3.75
CA ILE A 426 -3.31 12.79 -2.70
C ILE A 426 -4.72 13.27 -3.04
N SER A 427 -5.68 13.04 -2.15
CA SER A 427 -7.06 13.48 -2.38
C SER A 427 -7.77 13.89 -1.08
N SER A 428 -8.96 14.45 -1.23
CA SER A 428 -9.94 14.57 -0.17
C SER A 428 -10.70 13.26 0.04
N LEU A 429 -11.62 13.24 1.00
CA LEU A 429 -12.58 12.13 1.19
C LEU A 429 -13.79 12.22 0.24
N ASP A 430 -13.89 13.30 -0.55
CA ASP A 430 -14.96 13.57 -1.51
C ASP A 430 -14.61 13.15 -2.95
N LEU A 431 -13.57 12.34 -3.09
CA LEU A 431 -13.06 11.81 -4.35
C LEU A 431 -14.17 11.15 -5.18
N GLY A 432 -14.36 11.63 -6.42
CA GLY A 432 -15.29 11.06 -7.39
C GLY A 432 -16.71 11.63 -7.33
N ASN A 433 -17.01 12.60 -6.46
CA ASN A 433 -18.33 13.24 -6.37
C ASN A 433 -18.81 13.90 -7.68
N GLU A 434 -17.90 14.21 -8.59
CA GLU A 434 -18.21 14.71 -9.93
C GLU A 434 -18.79 13.65 -10.87
N LEU A 435 -18.63 12.34 -10.58
CA LEU A 435 -19.06 11.26 -11.46
C LEU A 435 -20.58 11.05 -11.38
N CYS A 436 -21.24 10.99 -12.54
CA CYS A 436 -22.69 10.72 -12.61
C CYS A 436 -23.08 9.35 -12.03
N ASN A 437 -22.18 8.38 -12.16
CA ASN A 437 -22.39 6.99 -11.77
C ASN A 437 -21.73 6.64 -10.43
N LEU A 438 -21.27 7.61 -9.63
CA LEU A 438 -20.70 7.31 -8.31
C LEU A 438 -21.70 6.56 -7.43
N ASN A 439 -21.26 5.47 -6.80
CA ASN A 439 -22.04 4.81 -5.77
C ASN A 439 -22.00 5.65 -4.47
N LYS A 440 -23.05 6.45 -4.24
CA LYS A 440 -23.12 7.35 -3.08
C LYS A 440 -23.17 6.64 -1.73
N ASP A 441 -23.54 5.36 -1.72
CA ASP A 441 -23.60 4.56 -0.49
C ASP A 441 -22.21 3.99 -0.12
N GLU A 442 -21.28 3.87 -1.09
CA GLU A 442 -19.96 3.26 -0.92
C GLU A 442 -18.78 4.23 -1.18
N THR A 443 -19.01 5.53 -0.96
CA THR A 443 -17.96 6.56 -0.99
C THR A 443 -16.88 6.34 0.08
N LEU A 444 -15.74 7.02 -0.03
CA LEU A 444 -14.75 7.02 1.05
C LEU A 444 -15.36 7.56 2.35
N PHE A 445 -16.09 8.68 2.29
CA PHE A 445 -16.69 9.27 3.49
C PHE A 445 -17.76 8.37 4.14
N SER A 446 -18.63 7.70 3.37
CA SER A 446 -19.66 6.82 3.92
C SER A 446 -19.09 5.53 4.55
N ARG A 447 -17.86 5.16 4.19
CA ARG A 447 -17.12 3.99 4.72
C ARG A 447 -16.08 4.34 5.77
N LEU A 448 -16.06 5.59 6.25
CA LEU A 448 -15.16 6.07 7.28
C LEU A 448 -15.39 5.29 8.59
N GLU A 449 -14.31 4.77 9.17
CA GLU A 449 -14.32 4.13 10.49
C GLU A 449 -13.83 5.09 11.58
N GLY A 450 -12.76 5.83 11.30
CA GLY A 450 -12.14 6.69 12.31
C GLY A 450 -10.75 7.16 11.94
N ILE A 451 -10.06 7.70 12.94
CA ILE A 451 -8.65 8.10 12.81
C ILE A 451 -7.79 7.47 13.89
N SER A 452 -6.52 7.29 13.60
CA SER A 452 -5.51 6.76 14.54
C SER A 452 -4.31 7.68 14.60
N ILE A 453 -4.03 8.25 15.77
CA ILE A 453 -2.89 9.15 15.96
C ILE A 453 -1.67 8.33 16.38
N LEU A 454 -0.65 8.32 15.51
CA LEU A 454 0.59 7.56 15.67
C LEU A 454 1.61 8.26 16.54
N ASN A 455 1.46 9.56 16.79
CA ASN A 455 2.40 10.35 17.58
C ASN A 455 2.55 9.69 18.95
#